data_AF-A0A1I6VDW1-F1
#
_entry.id   AF-A0A1I6VDW1-F1
#
_cell.length_a   1.000
_cell.length_b   1.000
_cell.length_c   1.000
_cell.angle_alpha   90.00
_cell.angle_beta   90.00
_cell.angle_gamma   90.00
#
_symmetry.space_group_name_H-M   'P 1'
#
loop_
_entity.id
_entity.type
_entity.pdbx_description
1 polymer ?
#
loop_
_entity_poly.entity_id
_entity_poly.type
_entity_poly.pdbx_seq_one_letter_code
_entity_poly.pdbx_strand_id
1 'polypeptide(L)'
;MPRRKPLGLGSSGLSEQPVATWAKAVPVAVGGAVSVTIPAGIFTALPVLRHTIQATGARDYVFRCSALTLNADKSVAIAGVIRESRTMPAVISLLSSLANYDPFQAATTGVTLHLSAEESD
;
A
#
# COMPACT_ATOMS: atom_id res chain seq x y z
N MET A 1 20.65 -18.92 58.04
CA MET A 1 20.21 -17.56 57.67
C MET A 1 20.28 -17.40 56.16
N PRO A 2 19.22 -16.95 55.48
CA PRO A 2 19.18 -16.87 54.02
C PRO A 2 19.73 -15.51 53.53
N ARG A 3 20.58 -15.49 52.50
CA ARG A 3 20.99 -14.25 51.80
C ARG A 3 20.54 -14.29 50.35
N ARG A 4 20.09 -13.13 49.89
CA ARG A 4 19.05 -12.87 48.89
C ARG A 4 19.43 -13.25 47.45
N LYS A 5 18.43 -13.74 46.72
CA LYS A 5 18.35 -13.90 45.26
C LYS A 5 18.57 -12.52 44.60
N PRO A 6 19.38 -12.38 43.54
CA PRO A 6 19.38 -11.15 42.76
C PRO A 6 18.04 -11.04 42.02
N LEU A 7 17.24 -10.03 42.35
CA LEU A 7 16.19 -9.52 41.48
C LEU A 7 16.89 -8.74 40.38
N GLY A 8 17.34 -9.44 39.35
CA GLY A 8 17.49 -8.81 38.05
C GLY A 8 16.11 -8.33 37.67
N LEU A 9 15.88 -7.02 37.72
CA LEU A 9 14.76 -6.39 37.03
C LEU A 9 14.85 -6.89 35.59
N GLY A 10 13.97 -7.82 35.22
CA GLY A 10 13.70 -8.07 33.83
C GLY A 10 13.35 -6.71 33.25
N SER A 11 14.20 -6.23 32.34
CA SER A 11 13.81 -5.22 31.38
C SER A 11 12.39 -5.57 30.98
N SER A 12 11.43 -4.73 31.34
CA SER A 12 10.12 -4.78 30.74
C SER A 12 10.43 -4.57 29.26
N GLY A 13 10.57 -5.68 28.54
CA GLY A 13 10.53 -5.66 27.11
C GLY A 13 9.24 -4.93 26.85
N LEU A 14 9.34 -3.73 26.28
CA LEU A 14 8.33 -3.29 25.36
C LEU A 14 8.26 -4.45 24.37
N SER A 15 7.37 -5.40 24.63
CA SER A 15 6.94 -6.31 23.62
C SER A 15 6.29 -5.37 22.62
N GLU A 16 7.06 -4.97 21.59
CA GLU A 16 6.47 -4.50 20.34
C GLU A 16 5.42 -5.55 20.02
N GLN A 17 4.17 -5.20 20.31
CA GLN A 17 3.04 -6.01 19.93
C GLN A 17 3.21 -6.19 18.43
N PRO A 18 3.23 -7.42 17.89
CA PRO A 18 3.50 -7.60 16.47
C PRO A 18 2.45 -6.80 15.71
N VAL A 19 2.87 -5.70 15.09
CA VAL A 19 2.00 -4.87 14.26
C VAL A 19 1.52 -5.79 13.15
N ALA A 20 0.21 -5.97 13.04
CA ALA A 20 -0.33 -6.80 11.97
C ALA A 20 0.13 -6.22 10.63
N THR A 21 0.66 -7.07 9.75
CA THR A 21 1.19 -6.65 8.45
C THR A 21 0.75 -7.63 7.37
N TRP A 22 0.56 -7.09 6.16
CA TRP A 22 0.21 -7.87 4.98
C TRP A 22 0.87 -7.27 3.75
N ALA A 23 1.29 -8.12 2.80
CA ALA A 23 1.85 -7.66 1.53
C ALA A 23 1.48 -8.61 0.38
N LYS A 24 1.33 -8.05 -0.82
CA LYS A 24 1.06 -8.81 -2.05
C LYS A 24 1.53 -8.05 -3.28
N ALA A 25 2.14 -8.77 -4.22
CA ALA A 25 2.40 -8.27 -5.57
C ALA A 25 1.31 -8.77 -6.53
N VAL A 26 0.81 -7.89 -7.39
CA VAL A 26 -0.25 -8.20 -8.36
C VAL A 26 0.14 -7.66 -9.74
N PRO A 27 0.15 -8.50 -10.79
CA PRO A 27 0.29 -8.02 -12.15
C PRO A 27 -1.01 -7.34 -12.59
N VAL A 28 -0.90 -6.13 -13.15
CA VAL A 28 -2.04 -5.30 -13.51
C VAL A 28 -1.74 -4.59 -14.84
N ALA A 29 -2.70 -4.57 -15.75
CA ALA A 29 -2.62 -3.72 -16.93
C ALA A 29 -2.92 -2.26 -16.55
N VAL A 30 -2.13 -1.31 -17.06
CA VAL A 30 -2.43 0.12 -16.90
C VAL A 30 -3.85 0.41 -17.45
N GLY A 31 -4.58 1.31 -16.82
CA GLY A 31 -6.00 1.56 -17.09
C GLY A 31 -6.95 0.42 -16.67
N GLY A 32 -6.43 -0.76 -16.32
CA GLY A 32 -7.20 -1.86 -15.77
C GLY A 32 -7.64 -1.62 -14.32
N ALA A 33 -8.73 -2.28 -13.93
CA ALA A 33 -9.21 -2.26 -12.56
C ALA A 33 -8.31 -3.12 -11.66
N VAL A 34 -7.91 -2.55 -10.53
CA VAL A 34 -7.29 -3.26 -9.42
C VAL A 34 -8.41 -3.70 -8.48
N SER A 35 -8.44 -4.98 -8.15
CA SER A 35 -9.31 -5.53 -7.10
C SER A 35 -8.52 -6.55 -6.30
N VAL A 36 -8.29 -6.23 -5.03
CA VAL A 36 -7.48 -7.05 -4.11
C VAL A 36 -8.19 -7.17 -2.77
N THR A 37 -8.19 -8.36 -2.20
CA THR A 37 -8.77 -8.63 -0.88
C THR A 37 -7.68 -9.08 0.07
N ILE A 38 -7.58 -8.40 1.21
CA ILE A 38 -6.85 -8.88 2.38
C ILE A 38 -7.78 -9.82 3.15
N PRO A 39 -7.38 -11.08 3.42
CA PRO A 39 -8.19 -12.02 4.17
C PRO A 39 -8.58 -11.51 5.57
N ALA A 40 -9.69 -12.01 6.08
CA ALA A 40 -10.12 -11.76 7.45
C ALA A 40 -9.11 -12.27 8.48
N GLY A 41 -9.14 -11.67 9.68
CA GLY A 41 -8.30 -12.10 10.82
C GLY A 41 -6.90 -11.47 10.85
N ILE A 42 -6.56 -10.62 9.88
CA ILE A 42 -5.29 -9.87 9.87
C ILE A 42 -5.46 -8.52 10.57
N PHE A 43 -6.48 -7.75 10.19
CA PHE A 43 -6.71 -6.41 10.72
C PHE A 43 -8.06 -6.33 11.44
N THR A 44 -8.08 -5.65 12.58
CA THR A 44 -9.33 -5.41 13.34
C THR A 44 -10.03 -4.11 12.94
N ALA A 45 -9.25 -3.16 12.43
CA ALA A 45 -9.62 -1.84 11.90
C ALA A 45 -9.10 -1.66 10.46
N LEU A 46 -9.39 -0.50 9.85
CA LEU A 46 -8.92 -0.18 8.50
C LEU A 46 -7.39 0.06 8.54
N PRO A 47 -6.58 -0.70 7.79
CA PRO A 47 -5.12 -0.56 7.84
C PRO A 47 -4.63 0.64 7.04
N VAL A 48 -3.39 1.05 7.29
CA VAL A 48 -2.67 2.01 6.45
C VAL A 48 -2.14 1.27 5.22
N LEU A 49 -2.67 1.61 4.04
CA LEU A 49 -2.24 1.03 2.76
C LEU A 49 -1.05 1.81 2.18
N ARG A 50 0.03 1.09 1.87
CA ARG A 50 1.17 1.57 1.08
C ARG A 50 1.24 0.81 -0.24
N HIS A 51 1.83 1.44 -1.24
CA HIS A 51 1.99 0.82 -2.54
C HIS A 51 3.28 1.26 -3.22
N THR A 52 3.83 0.39 -4.06
CA THR A 52 4.88 0.71 -5.03
C THR A 52 4.54 0.05 -6.37
N ILE A 53 4.96 0.67 -7.47
CA ILE A 53 4.73 0.13 -8.82
C ILE A 53 6.07 -0.19 -9.45
N GLN A 54 6.21 -1.42 -9.90
CA GLN A 54 7.34 -1.87 -10.70
C GLN A 54 6.90 -2.00 -12.16
N ALA A 55 7.58 -1.27 -13.04
CA ALA A 55 7.30 -1.24 -14.47
C ALA A 55 8.61 -1.23 -15.26
N THR A 56 8.54 -1.58 -16.54
CA THR A 56 9.67 -1.43 -17.47
C THR A 56 9.52 -0.12 -18.22
N GLY A 57 10.59 0.69 -18.30
CA GLY A 57 10.61 1.94 -19.04
C GLY A 57 10.86 3.17 -18.16
N ALA A 58 10.68 4.36 -18.74
CA ALA A 58 10.99 5.65 -18.11
C ALA A 58 9.74 6.49 -17.79
N ARG A 59 8.56 5.85 -17.78
CA ARG A 59 7.28 6.51 -17.46
C ARG A 59 7.01 6.42 -15.97
N ASP A 60 6.30 7.42 -15.46
CA ASP A 60 5.79 7.38 -14.09
C ASP A 60 4.44 6.69 -14.07
N TYR A 61 4.16 5.99 -12.97
CA TYR A 61 2.91 5.30 -12.75
C TYR A 61 2.32 5.74 -11.42
N VAL A 62 1.00 5.86 -11.37
CA VAL A 62 0.25 6.16 -10.15
C VAL A 62 -0.83 5.12 -9.96
N PHE A 63 -0.94 4.60 -8.73
CA PHE A 63 -2.11 3.84 -8.31
C PHE A 63 -3.10 4.81 -7.68
N ARG A 64 -4.28 4.94 -8.30
CA ARG A 64 -5.40 5.68 -7.74
C ARG A 64 -6.32 4.71 -7.02
N CYS A 65 -6.13 4.59 -5.71
CA CYS A 65 -7.03 3.86 -4.84
C CYS A 65 -8.39 4.55 -4.83
N SER A 66 -9.44 3.87 -5.29
CA SER A 66 -10.81 4.38 -5.33
C SER A 66 -11.65 3.88 -4.16
N ALA A 67 -11.27 2.75 -3.55
CA ALA A 67 -11.93 2.23 -2.36
C ALA A 67 -10.94 1.44 -1.49
N LEU A 68 -11.04 1.67 -0.19
CA LEU A 68 -10.42 0.88 0.86
C LEU A 68 -11.50 0.62 1.93
N THR A 69 -11.98 -0.61 2.02
CA THR A 69 -13.17 -0.94 2.81
C THR A 69 -12.91 -2.11 3.73
N LEU A 70 -13.16 -1.92 5.03
CA LEU A 70 -13.24 -3.02 5.99
C LEU A 70 -14.65 -3.60 5.97
N ASN A 71 -14.76 -4.84 5.52
CA ASN A 71 -16.03 -5.55 5.46
C ASN A 71 -16.45 -6.06 6.85
N ALA A 72 -17.73 -6.41 6.98
CA ALA A 72 -18.28 -6.96 8.23
C ALA A 72 -17.60 -8.28 8.67
N ASP A 73 -17.15 -9.07 7.69
CA ASP A 73 -16.39 -10.30 7.92
C ASP A 73 -14.90 -10.06 8.28
N LYS A 74 -14.49 -8.80 8.44
CA LYS A 74 -13.12 -8.34 8.72
C LYS A 74 -12.12 -8.57 7.58
N SER A 75 -12.56 -8.92 6.38
CA SER A 75 -11.73 -8.78 5.17
C SER A 75 -11.59 -7.31 4.78
N VAL A 76 -10.48 -6.94 4.13
CA VAL A 76 -10.28 -5.58 3.59
C VAL A 76 -10.29 -5.64 2.07
N ALA A 77 -11.24 -4.94 1.45
CA ALA A 77 -11.32 -4.79 0.00
C ALA A 77 -10.56 -3.53 -0.44
N ILE A 78 -9.71 -3.69 -1.44
CA ILE A 78 -8.94 -2.63 -2.08
C ILE A 78 -9.35 -2.59 -3.55
N ALA A 79 -9.81 -1.43 -4.01
CA ALA A 79 -10.13 -1.19 -5.41
C ALA A 79 -9.45 0.09 -5.92
N GLY A 80 -9.10 0.09 -7.20
CA GLY A 80 -8.53 1.27 -7.83
C GLY A 80 -8.14 1.04 -9.27
N VAL A 81 -7.29 1.92 -9.77
CA VAL A 81 -6.82 1.91 -11.17
C VAL A 81 -5.37 2.36 -11.21
N ILE A 82 -4.57 1.73 -12.06
CA ILE A 82 -3.21 2.19 -12.36
C ILE A 82 -3.24 3.10 -13.58
N ARG A 83 -2.53 4.23 -13.54
CA ARG A 83 -2.40 5.14 -14.67
C ARG A 83 -0.94 5.44 -14.94
N GLU A 84 -0.62 5.62 -16.21
CA GLU A 84 0.73 5.95 -16.68
C GLU A 84 0.82 7.43 -17.03
N SER A 85 1.98 8.04 -16.88
CA SER A 85 2.21 9.41 -17.28
C SER A 85 2.14 9.60 -18.81
N ARG A 86 1.43 10.64 -19.25
CA ARG A 86 1.35 11.02 -20.67
C ARG A 86 2.70 11.47 -21.22
N THR A 87 3.51 12.12 -20.39
CA THR A 87 4.83 12.66 -20.74
C THR A 87 5.93 12.04 -19.87
N MET A 88 7.19 12.34 -20.19
CA MET A 88 8.32 11.94 -19.36
C MET A 88 8.25 12.69 -18.01
N PRO A 89 8.79 12.12 -16.92
CA PRO A 89 8.70 12.68 -15.56
C PRO A 89 9.06 14.17 -15.49
N ALA A 90 10.14 14.56 -16.17
CA ALA A 90 10.64 15.94 -16.21
C ALA A 90 9.63 16.95 -16.80
N VAL A 91 8.65 16.49 -17.56
CA VAL A 91 7.63 17.32 -18.23
C VAL A 91 6.30 17.31 -17.46
N ILE A 92 6.05 16.30 -16.62
CA ILE A 92 4.80 16.18 -15.87
C ILE A 92 4.62 17.36 -14.92
N SER A 93 5.68 17.75 -14.20
CA SER A 93 5.62 18.88 -13.26
C SER A 93 5.21 20.18 -13.98
N LEU A 94 5.76 20.43 -15.16
CA LEU A 94 5.45 21.60 -16.00
C LEU A 94 4.02 21.58 -16.54
N LEU A 95 3.47 20.41 -16.87
CA LEU A 95 2.12 20.30 -17.42
C LEU A 95 1.04 20.18 -16.34
N SER A 96 1.40 19.76 -15.13
CA SER A 96 0.47 19.63 -14.00
C SER A 96 -0.07 20.97 -13.49
N SER A 97 0.60 22.08 -13.81
CA SER A 97 0.13 23.45 -13.51
C SER A 97 -0.86 24.00 -14.53
N LEU A 98 -1.09 23.30 -15.65
CA LEU A 98 -2.09 23.71 -16.65
C LEU A 98 -3.48 23.30 -16.18
N ALA A 99 -4.40 24.27 -16.13
CA ALA A 99 -5.79 24.01 -15.76
C ALA A 99 -6.41 22.95 -16.68
N ASN A 100 -7.09 21.97 -16.07
CA ASN A 100 -7.78 20.86 -16.75
C ASN A 100 -6.89 19.88 -17.51
N TYR A 101 -5.56 19.91 -17.34
CA TYR A 101 -4.69 18.88 -17.89
C TYR A 101 -4.60 17.68 -16.94
N ASP A 102 -4.93 16.49 -17.44
CA ASP A 102 -4.72 15.23 -16.71
C ASP A 102 -3.40 14.59 -17.15
N PRO A 103 -2.32 14.67 -16.35
CA PRO A 103 -1.01 14.20 -16.76
C PRO A 103 -0.89 12.69 -16.82
N PHE A 104 -1.94 11.96 -16.43
CA PHE A 104 -1.96 10.50 -16.47
C PHE A 104 -3.03 9.99 -17.44
N GLN A 105 -2.79 8.81 -17.99
CA GLN A 105 -3.67 8.15 -18.95
C GLN A 105 -3.77 6.65 -18.67
N ALA A 106 -4.80 6.03 -19.26
CA ALA A 106 -4.83 4.59 -19.44
C ALA A 106 -3.90 4.20 -20.61
N ALA A 107 -3.26 3.04 -20.51
CA ALA A 107 -2.36 2.48 -21.52
C ALA A 107 -2.39 0.97 -21.41
N THR A 108 -1.93 0.21 -22.40
CA THR A 108 -2.04 -1.26 -22.38
C THR A 108 -0.81 -1.96 -21.80
N THR A 109 0.11 -1.21 -21.18
CA THR A 109 1.35 -1.73 -20.60
C THR A 109 1.06 -2.55 -19.33
N GLY A 110 1.73 -3.68 -19.16
CA GLY A 110 1.66 -4.47 -17.92
C GLY A 110 2.64 -3.95 -16.87
N VAL A 111 2.17 -3.78 -15.63
CA VAL A 111 3.01 -3.41 -14.47
C VAL A 111 2.76 -4.37 -13.31
N THR A 112 3.66 -4.37 -12.33
CA THR A 112 3.46 -5.08 -11.06
C THR A 112 3.18 -4.06 -9.96
N LEU A 113 2.01 -4.13 -9.35
CA LEU A 113 1.64 -3.35 -8.18
C LEU A 113 1.99 -4.15 -6.93
N HIS A 114 2.88 -3.62 -6.11
CA HIS A 114 3.18 -4.13 -4.78
C HIS A 114 2.34 -3.35 -3.78
N LEU A 115 1.53 -4.05 -3.01
CA LEU A 115 0.71 -3.50 -1.93
C LEU A 115 1.25 -4.00 -0.60
N SER A 116 1.28 -3.12 0.40
CA SER A 116 1.48 -3.51 1.79
C SER A 116 0.50 -2.77 2.69
N ALA A 117 0.08 -3.42 3.77
CA ALA A 117 -0.83 -2.87 4.75
C ALA A 117 -0.24 -3.10 6.15
N GLU A 118 -0.39 -2.11 7.02
CA GLU A 118 0.04 -2.15 8.42
C GLU A 118 -1.10 -1.64 9.32
N GLU A 119 -1.21 -2.19 10.52
CA GLU A 119 -2.19 -1.74 11.50
C GLU A 119 -1.82 -0.31 11.94
N SER A 120 -2.83 0.56 12.03
CA SER A 120 -2.62 1.91 12.59
C SER A 120 -2.51 1.78 14.10
N ASP A 121 -1.45 2.35 14.68
CA ASP A 121 -1.36 2.60 16.13
C ASP A 121 -2.54 3.45 16.65
#